data_AF-A0A1Z8UJZ8-F1
#
_entry.id   AF-A0A1Z8UJZ8-F1
#
_cell.length_a   1.000
_cell.length_b   1.000
_cell.length_c   1.000
_cell.angle_alpha   90.00
_cell.angle_beta   90.00
_cell.angle_gamma   90.00
#
_symmetry.space_group_name_H-M   'P 1'
#
loop_
_entity.id
_entity.type
_entity.pdbx_description
1 polymer ?
#
loop_
_entity_poly.entity_id
_entity_poly.type
_entity_poly.pdbx_seq_one_letter_code
_entity_poly.pdbx_strand_id
1 'polypeptide(L)'
;MASINTNISSVESSINSVNTSITSVESTLPKIYLHSNGVTLVARSSAVVGQSYTYNGTSYLVVDDSTIEANKTANIVTTRVTNMGDLFAGETNFNGDIGHWDTSNVTNMFDMFFAASSFNKNLNNWNTSKVTNMGRTFNRCTAFNGNISSWDTSNVTSLFAIFYAASSFNQDISGWDVSNVTSMSGVFNGSSSFNINISQWDTSKATSMSAMFASTAFNQDIGNWDVSSVTDMRFMFRNATAFNQDLSGWCVQSNFGSAPSGFNDGTANNTWVNNANSQPDWDGADGSAANCN
;
A
#
# COMPACT_ATOMS: atom_id res chain seq x y z
N MET A 1 44.23 29.60 -34.00
CA MET A 1 44.16 28.12 -33.82
C MET A 1 45.10 27.63 -32.72
N ALA A 2 46.40 27.93 -32.73
CA ALA A 2 47.32 27.47 -31.69
C ALA A 2 46.94 27.91 -30.26
N SER A 3 46.61 29.19 -30.03
CA SER A 3 46.19 29.64 -28.68
C SER A 3 44.86 29.06 -28.21
N ILE A 4 43.95 28.76 -29.15
CA ILE A 4 42.67 28.11 -28.86
C ILE A 4 42.92 26.68 -28.38
N ASN A 5 43.79 25.92 -29.06
CA ASN A 5 44.14 24.57 -28.64
C ASN A 5 44.84 24.54 -27.27
N THR A 6 45.73 25.48 -26.99
CA THR A 6 46.37 25.59 -25.66
C THR A 6 45.35 25.87 -24.55
N ASN A 7 44.39 26.77 -24.80
CA ASN A 7 43.33 27.06 -23.85
C ASN A 7 42.42 25.84 -23.60
N ILE A 8 42.08 25.09 -24.66
CA ILE A 8 41.29 23.85 -24.54
C ILE A 8 42.02 22.82 -23.66
N SER A 9 43.30 22.54 -23.93
CA SER A 9 44.08 21.59 -23.12
C SER A 9 44.23 22.02 -21.67
N SER A 10 44.36 23.32 -21.40
CA SER A 10 44.36 23.86 -20.03
C SER A 10 43.04 23.60 -19.31
N VAL A 11 41.91 23.82 -19.99
CA VAL A 11 40.57 23.57 -19.42
C VAL A 11 40.37 22.08 -19.15
N GLU A 12 40.76 21.20 -20.08
CA GLU A 12 40.69 19.74 -19.89
C GLU A 12 41.51 19.29 -18.67
N SER A 13 42.72 19.82 -18.49
CA SER A 13 43.54 19.55 -17.31
C SER A 13 42.86 20.00 -16.02
N SER A 14 42.24 21.19 -16.00
CA SER A 14 41.51 21.69 -14.84
C SER A 14 40.30 20.81 -14.51
N ILE A 15 39.53 20.39 -15.51
CA ILE A 15 38.38 19.49 -15.34
C ILE A 15 38.85 18.15 -14.73
N ASN A 16 39.93 17.57 -15.25
CA ASN A 16 40.46 16.31 -14.73
C ASN A 16 40.94 16.43 -13.28
N SER A 17 41.57 17.55 -12.93
CA SER A 17 41.96 17.83 -11.54
C SER A 17 40.75 17.92 -10.62
N VAL A 18 39.70 18.64 -11.03
CA VAL A 18 38.45 18.77 -10.26
C VAL A 18 37.79 17.41 -10.09
N ASN A 19 37.68 16.62 -11.16
CA ASN A 19 37.12 15.27 -11.10
C ASN A 19 37.87 14.38 -10.11
N THR A 20 39.21 14.45 -10.11
CA THR A 20 40.03 13.71 -9.14
C THR A 20 39.77 14.16 -7.70
N SER A 21 39.66 15.48 -7.46
CA SER A 21 39.31 16.02 -6.15
C SER A 21 37.91 15.57 -5.70
N ILE A 22 36.92 15.54 -6.60
CA ILE A 22 35.57 15.05 -6.32
C ILE A 22 35.63 13.59 -5.89
N THR A 23 36.29 12.71 -6.65
CA THR A 23 36.43 11.29 -6.30
C THR A 23 37.13 11.11 -4.95
N SER A 24 38.15 11.92 -4.66
CA SER A 24 38.82 11.90 -3.37
C SER A 24 37.87 12.25 -2.23
N VAL A 25 37.05 13.30 -2.36
CA VAL A 25 36.08 13.70 -1.33
C VAL A 25 35.01 12.62 -1.16
N GLU A 26 34.46 12.09 -2.26
CA GLU A 26 33.47 11.02 -2.22
C GLU A 26 33.97 9.76 -1.52
N SER A 27 35.27 9.48 -1.63
CA SER A 27 35.89 8.34 -0.96
C SER A 27 35.94 8.47 0.58
N THR A 28 35.90 9.71 1.10
CA THR A 28 35.91 10.00 2.55
C THR A 28 34.53 9.99 3.18
N LEU A 29 33.46 10.02 2.39
CA LEU A 29 32.09 10.03 2.91
C LEU A 29 31.72 8.65 3.49
N PRO A 30 30.92 8.62 4.57
CA PRO A 30 30.43 7.36 5.10
C PRO A 30 29.56 6.65 4.06
N LYS A 31 29.76 5.33 3.94
CA LYS A 31 29.08 4.48 2.95
C LYS A 31 27.58 4.34 3.21
N ILE A 32 27.20 4.42 4.47
CA ILE A 32 25.80 4.46 4.92
C ILE A 32 25.60 5.71 5.78
N TYR A 33 24.37 6.25 5.79
CA TYR A 33 24.05 7.45 6.55
C TYR A 33 22.55 7.47 6.91
N LEU A 34 22.21 8.17 7.99
CA LEU A 34 20.82 8.45 8.35
C LEU A 34 20.26 9.49 7.38
N HIS A 35 19.14 9.16 6.74
CA HIS A 35 18.43 10.04 5.83
C HIS A 35 17.93 11.31 6.57
N SER A 36 17.62 12.36 5.81
CA SER A 36 17.15 13.64 6.37
C SER A 36 15.82 13.53 7.13
N ASN A 37 15.09 12.42 6.99
CA ASN A 37 13.88 12.14 7.77
C ASN A 37 14.17 11.68 9.21
N GLY A 38 15.44 11.47 9.57
CA GLY A 38 15.85 11.10 10.92
C GLY A 38 15.56 9.65 11.34
N VAL A 39 15.06 8.81 10.43
CA VAL A 39 14.65 7.42 10.73
C VAL A 39 15.34 6.42 9.80
N THR A 40 15.36 6.71 8.50
CA THR A 40 15.77 5.74 7.48
C THR A 40 17.28 5.66 7.35
N LEU A 41 17.85 4.45 7.37
CA LEU A 41 19.27 4.25 7.10
C LEU A 41 19.48 3.92 5.62
N VAL A 42 20.32 4.72 4.94
CA VAL A 42 20.47 4.70 3.48
C VAL A 42 21.91 4.39 3.07
N ALA A 43 22.08 3.62 1.99
CA ALA A 43 23.37 3.35 1.36
C ALA A 43 23.69 4.35 0.24
N ARG A 44 24.93 4.85 0.21
CA ARG A 44 25.43 5.64 -0.92
C ARG A 44 25.68 4.77 -2.15
N SER A 45 25.81 5.41 -3.31
CA SER A 45 26.23 4.77 -4.56
C SER A 45 27.51 3.94 -4.41
N SER A 46 28.42 4.39 -3.55
CA SER A 46 29.73 3.80 -3.30
C SER A 46 29.75 2.68 -2.25
N ALA A 47 28.60 2.32 -1.66
CA ALA A 47 28.45 1.16 -0.79
C ALA A 47 28.22 -0.11 -1.62
N VAL A 48 28.82 -1.23 -1.19
CA VAL A 48 28.83 -2.50 -1.91
C VAL A 48 27.84 -3.47 -1.27
N VAL A 49 26.99 -4.11 -2.08
CA VAL A 49 26.07 -5.16 -1.62
C VAL A 49 26.86 -6.33 -1.03
N GLY A 50 26.37 -6.91 0.06
CA GLY A 50 27.04 -8.01 0.77
C GLY A 50 28.15 -7.55 1.72
N GLN A 51 28.46 -6.25 1.78
CA GLN A 51 29.40 -5.67 2.74
C GLN A 51 28.64 -5.00 3.88
N SER A 52 29.22 -5.07 5.08
CA SER A 52 28.69 -4.38 6.25
C SER A 52 29.44 -3.08 6.53
N TYR A 53 28.69 -2.07 6.97
CA TYR A 53 29.22 -0.78 7.38
C TYR A 53 28.68 -0.39 8.76
N THR A 54 29.49 0.31 9.54
CA THR A 54 29.11 0.70 10.91
C THR A 54 28.41 2.05 10.92
N TYR A 55 27.27 2.13 11.60
CA TYR A 55 26.59 3.37 11.95
C TYR A 55 26.25 3.35 13.44
N ASN A 56 26.65 4.38 14.19
CA ASN A 56 26.48 4.48 15.65
C ASN A 56 26.88 3.22 16.44
N GLY A 57 27.98 2.57 16.05
CA GLY A 57 28.49 1.35 16.71
C GLY A 57 27.82 0.04 16.28
N THR A 58 26.76 0.10 15.48
CA THR A 58 26.06 -1.07 14.95
C THR A 58 26.50 -1.36 13.52
N SER A 59 26.81 -2.62 13.22
CA SER A 59 27.15 -3.09 11.87
C SER A 59 25.89 -3.38 11.07
N TYR A 60 25.76 -2.80 9.88
CA TYR A 60 24.64 -3.01 8.96
C TYR A 60 25.09 -3.56 7.62
N LEU A 61 24.46 -4.65 7.18
CA LEU A 61 24.71 -5.27 5.87
C LEU A 61 23.92 -4.55 4.77
N VAL A 62 24.59 -4.13 3.70
CA VAL A 62 23.89 -3.62 2.51
C VAL A 62 23.35 -4.79 1.70
N VAL A 63 22.05 -4.80 1.47
CA VAL A 63 21.36 -5.86 0.71
C VAL A 63 20.69 -5.30 -0.54
N ASP A 64 20.39 -6.21 -1.46
CA ASP A 64 19.57 -6.01 -2.66
C ASP A 64 18.51 -7.11 -2.76
N ASP A 65 17.76 -7.14 -3.86
CA ASP A 65 16.70 -8.13 -4.10
C ASP A 65 17.22 -9.59 -4.01
N SER A 66 18.48 -9.83 -4.37
CA SER A 66 19.06 -11.19 -4.36
C SER A 66 19.51 -11.66 -2.98
N THR A 67 19.73 -10.73 -2.06
CA THR A 67 20.34 -11.00 -0.75
C THR A 67 19.41 -10.73 0.43
N ILE A 68 18.34 -9.96 0.25
CA ILE A 68 17.44 -9.57 1.35
C ILE A 68 16.78 -10.77 2.04
N GLU A 69 16.28 -11.76 1.29
CA GLU A 69 15.55 -12.91 1.85
C GLU A 69 16.40 -13.67 2.87
N ALA A 70 17.66 -13.94 2.55
CA ALA A 70 18.59 -14.65 3.43
C ALA A 70 19.03 -13.82 4.65
N ASN A 71 18.81 -12.50 4.64
CA ASN A 71 19.34 -11.56 5.63
C ASN A 71 18.26 -10.72 6.33
N LYS A 72 16.97 -10.98 6.09
CA LYS A 72 15.82 -10.18 6.57
C LYS A 72 15.70 -10.05 8.10
N THR A 73 16.44 -10.86 8.85
CA THR A 73 16.51 -10.84 10.32
C THR A 73 17.75 -10.14 10.89
N ALA A 74 18.67 -9.69 10.04
CA ALA A 74 19.87 -8.95 10.44
C ALA A 74 19.64 -7.44 10.44
N ASN A 75 20.60 -6.68 10.98
CA ASN A 75 20.68 -5.24 10.75
C ASN A 75 21.08 -4.99 9.29
N ILE A 76 20.13 -4.56 8.46
CA ILE A 76 20.34 -4.40 7.02
C ILE A 76 20.03 -2.97 6.54
N VAL A 77 20.60 -2.61 5.38
CA VAL A 77 20.28 -1.39 4.63
C VAL A 77 19.68 -1.79 3.29
N THR A 78 18.43 -1.38 3.06
CA THR A 78 17.58 -1.85 1.96
C THR A 78 17.52 -0.90 0.77
N THR A 79 18.37 0.13 0.69
CA THR A 79 18.35 1.13 -0.39
C THR A 79 18.42 0.53 -1.80
N ARG A 80 18.99 -0.67 -1.96
CA ARG A 80 19.12 -1.36 -3.27
C ARG A 80 18.00 -2.36 -3.55
N VAL A 81 17.01 -2.46 -2.67
CA VAL A 81 15.89 -3.39 -2.78
C VAL A 81 14.76 -2.71 -3.53
N THR A 82 14.26 -3.37 -4.57
CA THR A 82 13.11 -2.95 -5.36
C THR A 82 11.92 -3.88 -5.19
N ASN A 83 12.16 -5.13 -4.76
CA ASN A 83 11.13 -6.13 -4.57
C ASN A 83 11.15 -6.68 -3.14
N MET A 84 10.07 -6.41 -2.39
CA MET A 84 9.84 -6.95 -1.05
C MET A 84 8.67 -7.94 -1.02
N GLY A 85 8.23 -8.42 -2.20
CA GLY A 85 7.16 -9.40 -2.30
C GLY A 85 7.50 -10.67 -1.54
N ASP A 86 6.50 -11.22 -0.84
CA ASP A 86 6.60 -12.46 -0.04
C ASP A 86 7.65 -12.47 1.10
N LEU A 87 8.37 -11.36 1.35
CA LEU A 87 9.56 -11.35 2.22
C LEU A 87 9.32 -11.92 3.63
N PHE A 88 8.14 -11.70 4.20
CA PHE A 88 7.74 -12.24 5.50
C PHE A 88 6.48 -13.12 5.40
N ALA A 89 6.17 -13.65 4.21
CA ALA A 89 5.04 -14.53 4.01
C ALA A 89 5.17 -15.81 4.86
N GLY A 90 4.17 -16.08 5.69
CA GLY A 90 4.11 -17.23 6.58
C GLY A 90 4.95 -17.11 7.86
N GLU A 91 5.64 -15.99 8.08
CA GLU A 91 6.47 -15.75 9.27
C GLU A 91 5.59 -15.40 10.48
N THR A 92 4.83 -16.38 10.99
CA THR A 92 3.75 -16.19 11.98
C THR A 92 4.18 -15.52 13.30
N ASN A 93 5.46 -15.63 13.65
CA ASN A 93 6.06 -15.05 14.87
C ASN A 93 6.84 -13.75 14.61
N PHE A 94 6.97 -13.32 13.36
CA PHE A 94 7.75 -12.13 13.04
C PHE A 94 7.06 -10.86 13.57
N ASN A 95 7.79 -10.10 14.38
CA ASN A 95 7.39 -8.79 14.88
C ASN A 95 8.64 -7.93 15.18
N GLY A 96 9.63 -8.00 14.28
CA GLY A 96 10.85 -7.20 14.36
C GLY A 96 10.61 -5.75 13.94
N ASP A 97 11.34 -4.80 14.50
CA ASP A 97 11.26 -3.40 14.08
C ASP A 97 12.03 -3.18 12.76
N ILE A 98 11.27 -2.84 11.72
CA ILE A 98 11.73 -2.56 10.36
C ILE A 98 11.34 -1.15 9.88
N GLY A 99 10.91 -0.28 10.81
CA GLY A 99 10.48 1.08 10.47
C GLY A 99 11.60 1.96 9.90
N HIS A 100 12.86 1.59 10.14
CA HIS A 100 14.07 2.27 9.68
C HIS A 100 14.53 1.85 8.27
N TRP A 101 13.88 0.86 7.65
CA TRP A 101 14.23 0.41 6.31
C TRP A 101 13.99 1.51 5.26
N ASP A 102 14.84 1.54 4.25
CA ASP A 102 14.69 2.39 3.08
C ASP A 102 13.84 1.67 2.03
N THR A 103 12.61 2.15 1.85
CA THR A 103 11.65 1.62 0.86
C THR A 103 11.50 2.51 -0.36
N SER A 104 12.29 3.58 -0.48
CA SER A 104 12.16 4.61 -1.54
C SER A 104 12.44 4.11 -2.97
N ASN A 105 12.95 2.88 -3.11
CA ASN A 105 13.16 2.20 -4.40
C ASN A 105 12.26 0.98 -4.59
N VAL A 106 11.42 0.63 -3.61
CA VAL A 106 10.54 -0.53 -3.67
C VAL A 106 9.37 -0.25 -4.63
N THR A 107 9.12 -1.19 -5.53
CA THR A 107 8.02 -1.16 -6.49
C THR A 107 6.99 -2.28 -6.23
N ASN A 108 7.40 -3.37 -5.57
CA ASN A 108 6.57 -4.52 -5.27
C ASN A 108 6.56 -4.87 -3.78
N MET A 109 5.37 -4.93 -3.18
CA MET A 109 5.09 -5.35 -1.80
C MET A 109 4.02 -6.46 -1.73
N PHE A 110 3.74 -7.13 -2.85
CA PHE A 110 2.73 -8.18 -2.93
C PHE A 110 2.99 -9.30 -1.91
N ASP A 111 1.99 -9.67 -1.12
CA ASP A 111 2.09 -10.73 -0.09
C ASP A 111 3.21 -10.54 0.96
N MET A 112 3.83 -9.36 1.08
CA MET A 112 5.02 -9.14 1.93
C MET A 112 4.85 -9.66 3.38
N PHE A 113 3.68 -9.48 4.00
CA PHE A 113 3.36 -9.98 5.35
C PHE A 113 2.20 -10.98 5.33
N PHE A 114 2.00 -11.69 4.22
CA PHE A 114 0.95 -12.68 4.10
C PHE A 114 1.02 -13.70 5.25
N ALA A 115 -0.04 -13.81 6.05
CA ALA A 115 -0.11 -14.70 7.22
C ALA A 115 1.00 -14.49 8.29
N ALA A 116 1.68 -13.34 8.33
CA ALA A 116 2.58 -12.95 9.41
C ALA A 116 1.79 -12.54 10.67
N SER A 117 1.06 -13.49 11.25
CA SER A 117 -0.05 -13.25 12.20
C SER A 117 0.27 -12.38 13.42
N SER A 118 1.54 -12.31 13.84
CA SER A 118 2.01 -11.54 15.01
C SER A 118 2.57 -10.16 14.67
N PHE A 119 2.72 -9.82 13.38
CA PHE A 119 3.35 -8.58 12.95
C PHE A 119 2.44 -7.37 13.25
N ASN A 120 2.97 -6.40 13.99
CA ASN A 120 2.25 -5.19 14.38
C ASN A 120 3.21 -4.01 14.64
N LYS A 121 3.93 -3.59 13.60
CA LYS A 121 4.86 -2.45 13.69
C LYS A 121 4.36 -1.24 12.93
N ASN A 122 4.74 -0.07 13.44
CA ASN A 122 4.53 1.20 12.77
C ASN A 122 5.44 1.29 11.52
N LEU A 123 4.84 1.52 10.36
CA LEU A 123 5.52 1.63 9.06
C LEU A 123 5.30 3.01 8.42
N ASN A 124 4.92 4.00 9.21
CA ASN A 124 4.58 5.35 8.74
C ASN A 124 5.80 6.17 8.25
N ASN A 125 7.02 5.62 8.32
CA ASN A 125 8.20 6.27 7.76
C ASN A 125 8.62 5.67 6.42
N TRP A 126 7.90 4.66 5.94
CA TRP A 126 8.17 4.04 4.65
C TRP A 126 7.74 4.96 3.52
N ASN A 127 8.60 5.08 2.51
CA ASN A 127 8.29 5.80 1.29
C ASN A 127 7.73 4.81 0.26
N THR A 128 6.42 4.82 0.05
CA THR A 128 5.74 3.93 -0.90
C THR A 128 5.47 4.57 -2.26
N SER A 129 5.99 5.78 -2.53
CA SER A 129 5.66 6.56 -3.74
C SER A 129 6.00 5.85 -5.07
N LYS A 130 6.86 4.83 -5.07
CA LYS A 130 7.18 4.02 -6.26
C LYS A 130 6.47 2.67 -6.30
N VAL A 131 5.73 2.31 -5.25
CA VAL A 131 5.07 1.01 -5.16
C VAL A 131 3.86 0.98 -6.08
N THR A 132 3.83 0.00 -6.98
CA THR A 132 2.71 -0.20 -7.91
C THR A 132 1.90 -1.44 -7.57
N ASN A 133 2.46 -2.37 -6.78
CA ASN A 133 1.82 -3.62 -6.38
C ASN A 133 1.84 -3.80 -4.85
N MET A 134 0.66 -3.69 -4.22
CA MET A 134 0.43 -3.89 -2.78
C MET A 134 -0.64 -4.96 -2.50
N GLY A 135 -0.94 -5.81 -3.49
CA GLY A 135 -1.95 -6.86 -3.31
C GLY A 135 -1.56 -7.78 -2.15
N ARG A 136 -2.53 -8.09 -1.28
CA ARG A 136 -2.37 -9.03 -0.16
C ARG A 136 -1.25 -8.72 0.85
N THR A 137 -0.67 -7.51 0.87
CA THR A 137 0.46 -7.17 1.74
C THR A 137 0.25 -7.54 3.21
N PHE A 138 -0.95 -7.35 3.77
CA PHE A 138 -1.31 -7.71 5.16
C PHE A 138 -2.41 -8.78 5.23
N ASN A 139 -2.60 -9.56 4.17
CA ASN A 139 -3.61 -10.62 4.14
C ASN A 139 -3.30 -11.66 5.22
N ARG A 140 -4.29 -11.97 6.07
CA ARG A 140 -4.20 -12.83 7.26
C ARG A 140 -3.16 -12.36 8.30
N CYS A 141 -2.75 -11.10 8.26
CA CYS A 141 -1.90 -10.50 9.28
C CYS A 141 -2.76 -10.08 10.50
N THR A 142 -3.25 -11.07 11.24
CA THR A 142 -4.36 -10.91 12.21
C THR A 142 -4.13 -9.85 13.29
N ALA A 143 -2.89 -9.69 13.77
CA ALA A 143 -2.54 -8.72 14.81
C ALA A 143 -2.20 -7.31 14.27
N PHE A 144 -2.13 -7.13 12.95
CA PHE A 144 -1.63 -5.89 12.38
C PHE A 144 -2.61 -4.74 12.60
N ASN A 145 -2.12 -3.70 13.28
CA ASN A 145 -2.76 -2.41 13.46
C ASN A 145 -1.70 -1.29 13.50
N GLY A 146 -0.58 -1.50 12.80
CA GLY A 146 0.53 -0.56 12.75
C GLY A 146 0.23 0.62 11.83
N ASN A 147 0.67 1.82 12.21
CA ASN A 147 0.38 3.04 11.45
C ASN A 147 1.02 3.00 10.04
N ILE A 148 0.20 3.27 9.02
CA ILE A 148 0.51 3.35 7.58
C ILE A 148 -0.17 4.55 6.91
N SER A 149 -0.57 5.57 7.69
CA SER A 149 -1.39 6.67 7.19
C SER A 149 -0.68 7.55 6.16
N SER A 150 0.65 7.59 6.19
CA SER A 150 1.49 8.35 5.24
C SER A 150 1.82 7.61 3.94
N TRP A 151 1.35 6.37 3.76
CA TRP A 151 1.63 5.63 2.54
C TRP A 151 1.03 6.33 1.32
N ASP A 152 1.89 6.66 0.37
CA ASP A 152 1.51 7.11 -0.97
C ASP A 152 1.03 5.90 -1.78
N THR A 153 -0.24 5.92 -2.15
CA THR A 153 -0.93 4.88 -2.93
C THR A 153 -1.29 5.35 -4.34
N SER A 154 -0.87 6.55 -4.75
CA SER A 154 -1.25 7.18 -6.02
C SER A 154 -0.81 6.38 -7.26
N ASN A 155 0.22 5.55 -7.16
CA ASN A 155 0.71 4.67 -8.23
C ASN A 155 0.16 3.23 -8.17
N VAL A 156 -0.69 2.91 -7.20
CA VAL A 156 -1.25 1.56 -7.01
C VAL A 156 -2.51 1.39 -7.86
N THR A 157 -2.57 0.29 -8.60
CA THR A 157 -3.74 -0.05 -9.44
C THR A 157 -4.61 -1.15 -8.84
N SER A 158 -4.11 -1.89 -7.84
CA SER A 158 -4.84 -2.97 -7.18
C SER A 158 -4.55 -3.01 -5.69
N LEU A 159 -5.61 -2.94 -4.89
CA LEU A 159 -5.58 -3.18 -3.44
C LEU A 159 -6.12 -4.58 -3.10
N PHE A 160 -6.12 -5.49 -4.08
CA PHE A 160 -6.69 -6.83 -3.94
C PHE A 160 -6.30 -7.49 -2.60
N ALA A 161 -7.31 -7.74 -1.77
CA ALA A 161 -7.20 -8.46 -0.51
C ALA A 161 -6.10 -7.97 0.46
N ILE A 162 -5.70 -6.69 0.40
CA ILE A 162 -4.59 -6.13 1.18
C ILE A 162 -4.75 -6.34 2.70
N PHE A 163 -5.97 -6.25 3.25
CA PHE A 163 -6.27 -6.51 4.68
C PHE A 163 -7.21 -7.70 4.89
N TYR A 164 -7.39 -8.58 3.91
CA TYR A 164 -8.26 -9.76 4.03
C TYR A 164 -7.88 -10.56 5.29
N ALA A 165 -8.82 -10.77 6.21
CA ALA A 165 -8.66 -11.43 7.50
C ALA A 165 -7.60 -10.81 8.44
N ALA A 166 -7.24 -9.54 8.25
CA ALA A 166 -6.48 -8.75 9.23
C ALA A 166 -7.42 -8.25 10.33
N SER A 167 -7.82 -9.16 11.23
CA SER A 167 -8.93 -8.96 12.18
C SER A 167 -8.80 -7.72 13.06
N SER A 168 -7.57 -7.32 13.44
CA SER A 168 -7.30 -6.18 14.32
C SER A 168 -7.10 -4.84 13.60
N PHE A 169 -7.08 -4.84 12.26
CA PHE A 169 -6.76 -3.64 11.50
C PHE A 169 -7.87 -2.58 11.61
N ASN A 170 -7.51 -1.39 12.10
CA ASN A 170 -8.40 -0.23 12.21
C ASN A 170 -7.60 1.09 12.23
N GLN A 171 -6.56 1.20 11.39
CA GLN A 171 -5.75 2.42 11.26
C GLN A 171 -6.34 3.39 10.25
N ASP A 172 -6.08 4.68 10.47
CA ASP A 172 -6.51 5.74 9.56
C ASP A 172 -5.80 5.63 8.20
N ILE A 173 -6.59 5.33 7.18
CA ILE A 173 -6.22 5.26 5.76
C ILE A 173 -7.12 6.17 4.91
N SER A 174 -7.82 7.10 5.54
CA SER A 174 -8.72 8.04 4.86
C SER A 174 -7.98 8.91 3.84
N GLY A 175 -6.69 9.16 4.06
CA GLY A 175 -5.82 9.94 3.18
C GLY A 175 -5.16 9.17 2.03
N TRP A 176 -5.44 7.88 1.85
CA TRP A 176 -4.92 7.12 0.71
C TRP A 176 -5.55 7.60 -0.60
N ASP A 177 -4.71 7.77 -1.63
CA ASP A 177 -5.15 8.07 -2.99
C ASP A 177 -5.47 6.76 -3.73
N VAL A 178 -6.76 6.45 -3.83
CA VAL A 178 -7.26 5.27 -4.53
C VAL A 178 -7.82 5.57 -5.93
N SER A 179 -7.61 6.78 -6.45
CA SER A 179 -8.17 7.25 -7.72
C SER A 179 -7.68 6.47 -8.95
N ASN A 180 -6.59 5.70 -8.81
CA ASN A 180 -6.04 4.82 -9.86
C ASN A 180 -6.35 3.33 -9.63
N VAL A 181 -7.01 2.97 -8.52
CA VAL A 181 -7.28 1.59 -8.15
C VAL A 181 -8.47 1.05 -8.93
N THR A 182 -8.25 -0.04 -9.68
CA THR A 182 -9.30 -0.73 -10.45
C THR A 182 -9.81 -1.98 -9.75
N SER A 183 -9.03 -2.56 -8.83
CA SER A 183 -9.37 -3.78 -8.09
C SER A 183 -9.33 -3.55 -6.59
N MET A 184 -10.50 -3.58 -5.96
CA MET A 184 -10.74 -3.47 -4.51
C MET A 184 -11.37 -4.75 -3.94
N SER A 185 -11.30 -5.87 -4.65
CA SER A 185 -11.89 -7.12 -4.18
C SER A 185 -11.25 -7.56 -2.86
N GLY A 186 -12.10 -7.81 -1.87
CA GLY A 186 -11.72 -8.37 -0.57
C GLY A 186 -10.80 -7.50 0.29
N VAL A 187 -10.66 -6.19 0.01
CA VAL A 187 -9.74 -5.28 0.74
C VAL A 187 -9.86 -5.45 2.25
N PHE A 188 -11.08 -5.46 2.79
CA PHE A 188 -11.36 -5.59 4.23
C PHE A 188 -12.12 -6.87 4.61
N ASN A 189 -12.22 -7.87 3.73
CA ASN A 189 -12.98 -9.08 4.01
C ASN A 189 -12.46 -9.78 5.28
N GLY A 190 -13.27 -9.89 6.33
CA GLY A 190 -12.88 -10.48 7.60
C GLY A 190 -11.99 -9.59 8.47
N SER A 191 -11.77 -8.32 8.11
CA SER A 191 -11.17 -7.31 8.99
C SER A 191 -12.19 -6.87 10.04
N SER A 192 -12.46 -7.74 11.01
CA SER A 192 -13.57 -7.62 11.95
C SER A 192 -13.60 -6.32 12.77
N SER A 193 -12.45 -5.67 12.97
CA SER A 193 -12.37 -4.40 13.71
C SER A 193 -12.41 -3.15 12.83
N PHE A 194 -12.36 -3.29 11.49
CA PHE A 194 -12.25 -2.14 10.59
C PHE A 194 -13.56 -1.34 10.55
N ASN A 195 -13.48 -0.05 10.91
CA ASN A 195 -14.61 0.89 10.88
C ASN A 195 -14.12 2.35 10.72
N ILE A 196 -13.15 2.56 9.84
CA ILE A 196 -12.58 3.90 9.57
C ILE A 196 -13.33 4.59 8.44
N ASN A 197 -13.55 5.89 8.57
CA ASN A 197 -14.22 6.69 7.56
C ASN A 197 -13.34 6.81 6.30
N ILE A 198 -13.85 6.28 5.19
CA ILE A 198 -13.22 6.27 3.86
C ILE A 198 -14.13 6.92 2.82
N SER A 199 -15.05 7.80 3.24
CA SER A 199 -15.99 8.50 2.33
C SER A 199 -15.28 9.41 1.32
N GLN A 200 -14.03 9.78 1.58
CA GLN A 200 -13.23 10.66 0.71
C GLN A 200 -12.48 9.91 -0.40
N TRP A 201 -12.57 8.59 -0.45
CA TRP A 201 -11.94 7.80 -1.50
C TRP A 201 -12.62 8.03 -2.86
N ASP A 202 -11.81 8.35 -3.88
CA ASP A 202 -12.26 8.40 -5.27
C ASP A 202 -12.30 6.97 -5.85
N THR A 203 -13.49 6.40 -5.91
CA THR A 203 -13.74 5.03 -6.39
C THR A 203 -14.13 4.96 -7.87
N SER A 204 -14.12 6.08 -8.60
CA SER A 204 -14.64 6.19 -9.98
C SER A 204 -13.98 5.22 -10.99
N LYS A 205 -12.73 4.81 -10.74
CA LYS A 205 -12.01 3.83 -11.59
C LYS A 205 -12.15 2.38 -11.14
N ALA A 206 -12.75 2.11 -9.98
CA ALA A 206 -12.88 0.76 -9.46
C ALA A 206 -13.84 -0.06 -10.34
N THR A 207 -13.39 -1.26 -10.73
CA THR A 207 -14.18 -2.20 -11.53
C THR A 207 -14.60 -3.44 -10.73
N SER A 208 -13.87 -3.78 -9.66
CA SER A 208 -14.19 -4.91 -8.78
C SER A 208 -14.13 -4.51 -7.31
N MET A 209 -15.21 -4.80 -6.58
CA MET A 209 -15.37 -4.59 -5.14
C MET A 209 -15.93 -5.85 -4.44
N SER A 210 -15.79 -7.03 -5.05
CA SER A 210 -16.36 -8.25 -4.49
C SER A 210 -15.83 -8.55 -3.09
N ALA A 211 -16.74 -8.88 -2.19
CA ALA A 211 -16.50 -9.20 -0.79
C ALA A 211 -15.72 -8.14 0.01
N MET A 212 -15.65 -6.89 -0.46
CA MET A 212 -14.80 -5.84 0.14
C MET A 212 -15.05 -5.65 1.64
N PHE A 213 -16.31 -5.67 2.08
CA PHE A 213 -16.73 -5.46 3.47
C PHE A 213 -17.34 -6.71 4.13
N ALA A 214 -17.15 -7.88 3.53
CA ALA A 214 -17.72 -9.11 4.07
C ALA A 214 -17.15 -9.39 5.47
N SER A 215 -18.01 -9.74 6.43
CA SER A 215 -17.62 -10.05 7.82
C SER A 215 -16.82 -8.94 8.54
N THR A 216 -17.19 -7.68 8.32
CA THR A 216 -16.57 -6.50 8.98
C THR A 216 -17.51 -5.83 9.99
N ALA A 217 -16.94 -5.00 10.87
CA ALA A 217 -17.71 -4.06 11.71
C ALA A 217 -17.93 -2.70 11.02
N PHE A 218 -17.68 -2.61 9.71
CA PHE A 218 -17.73 -1.36 8.96
C PHE A 218 -19.16 -0.81 8.92
N ASN A 219 -19.31 0.47 9.29
CA ASN A 219 -20.57 1.19 9.27
C ASN A 219 -20.36 2.69 9.03
N GLN A 220 -19.43 3.05 8.15
CA GLN A 220 -19.18 4.44 7.76
C GLN A 220 -19.89 4.76 6.46
N ASP A 221 -20.32 6.01 6.32
CA ASP A 221 -21.01 6.48 5.12
C ASP A 221 -20.11 6.37 3.89
N ILE A 222 -20.63 5.68 2.88
CA ILE A 222 -20.04 5.49 1.55
C ILE A 222 -21.10 5.70 0.45
N GLY A 223 -22.24 6.31 0.78
CA GLY A 223 -23.32 6.58 -0.17
C GLY A 223 -22.90 7.55 -1.28
N ASN A 224 -21.83 8.30 -1.06
CA ASN A 224 -21.25 9.27 -2.00
C ASN A 224 -20.21 8.67 -2.97
N TRP A 225 -19.87 7.39 -2.85
CA TRP A 225 -18.91 6.74 -3.74
C TRP A 225 -19.42 6.64 -5.18
N ASP A 226 -18.54 6.89 -6.15
CA ASP A 226 -18.80 6.62 -7.56
C ASP A 226 -18.52 5.14 -7.87
N VAL A 227 -19.58 4.36 -7.96
CA VAL A 227 -19.52 2.93 -8.30
C VAL A 227 -19.95 2.63 -9.74
N SER A 228 -20.07 3.65 -10.59
CA SER A 228 -20.60 3.53 -11.96
C SER A 228 -19.73 2.70 -12.91
N SER A 229 -18.46 2.48 -12.56
CA SER A 229 -17.51 1.60 -13.27
C SER A 229 -17.46 0.17 -12.73
N VAL A 230 -18.11 -0.10 -11.59
CA VAL A 230 -17.99 -1.40 -10.91
C VAL A 230 -18.85 -2.45 -11.61
N THR A 231 -18.24 -3.58 -11.95
CA THR A 231 -18.88 -4.72 -12.62
C THR A 231 -18.92 -5.98 -11.76
N ASP A 232 -18.25 -5.99 -10.61
CA ASP A 232 -18.31 -7.10 -9.64
C ASP A 232 -18.44 -6.61 -8.19
N MET A 233 -19.63 -6.80 -7.61
CA MET A 233 -19.93 -6.54 -6.19
C MET A 233 -20.42 -7.81 -5.45
N ARG A 234 -20.10 -9.01 -5.96
CA ARG A 234 -20.52 -10.26 -5.30
C ARG A 234 -20.05 -10.27 -3.84
N PHE A 235 -20.92 -10.68 -2.93
CA PHE A 235 -20.60 -10.82 -1.50
C PHE A 235 -20.15 -9.54 -0.77
N MET A 236 -20.29 -8.35 -1.35
CA MET A 236 -19.71 -7.10 -0.82
C MET A 236 -19.97 -6.86 0.67
N PHE A 237 -21.19 -7.12 1.14
CA PHE A 237 -21.66 -6.96 2.52
C PHE A 237 -22.09 -8.27 3.19
N ARG A 238 -21.67 -9.43 2.67
CA ARG A 238 -21.97 -10.72 3.31
C ARG A 238 -21.48 -10.76 4.76
N ASN A 239 -22.36 -11.07 5.71
CA ASN A 239 -22.13 -11.02 7.16
C ASN A 239 -21.68 -9.65 7.71
N ALA A 240 -21.92 -8.54 7.01
CA ALA A 240 -21.65 -7.19 7.52
C ALA A 240 -22.78 -6.74 8.47
N THR A 241 -22.83 -7.34 9.66
CA THR A 241 -23.96 -7.18 10.60
C THR A 241 -24.06 -5.78 11.19
N ALA A 242 -22.98 -4.99 11.15
CA ALA A 242 -22.95 -3.60 11.61
C ALA A 242 -23.40 -2.58 10.55
N PHE A 243 -23.37 -2.93 9.26
CA PHE A 243 -23.55 -1.97 8.17
C PHE A 243 -25.00 -1.50 8.05
N ASN A 244 -25.24 -0.21 8.17
CA ASN A 244 -26.57 0.40 8.11
C ASN A 244 -26.49 1.83 7.56
N GLN A 245 -25.98 1.96 6.33
CA GLN A 245 -25.83 3.24 5.62
C GLN A 245 -26.72 3.28 4.38
N ASP A 246 -26.99 4.49 3.90
CA ASP A 246 -27.79 4.72 2.71
C ASP A 246 -26.95 4.58 1.44
N LEU A 247 -27.28 3.60 0.60
CA LEU A 247 -26.65 3.35 -0.70
C LEU A 247 -27.58 3.65 -1.89
N SER A 248 -28.73 4.27 -1.66
CA SER A 248 -29.70 4.58 -2.73
C SER A 248 -29.15 5.54 -3.79
N GLY A 249 -28.10 6.31 -3.46
CA GLY A 249 -27.41 7.19 -4.38
C GLY A 249 -26.43 6.50 -5.35
N TRP A 250 -26.19 5.19 -5.22
CA TRP A 250 -25.23 4.49 -6.05
C TRP A 250 -25.74 4.22 -7.48
N CYS A 251 -24.98 4.68 -8.47
CA CYS A 251 -25.24 4.46 -9.89
C CYS A 251 -24.81 3.04 -10.33
N VAL A 252 -25.69 2.04 -10.24
CA VAL A 252 -25.34 0.62 -10.52
C VAL A 252 -26.02 0.01 -11.77
N GLN A 253 -27.08 0.64 -12.27
CA GLN A 253 -27.97 0.07 -13.31
C GLN A 253 -27.31 -0.13 -14.67
N SER A 254 -26.25 0.63 -14.98
CA SER A 254 -25.51 0.51 -16.23
C SER A 254 -24.76 -0.83 -16.34
N ASN A 255 -24.34 -1.39 -15.21
CA ASN A 255 -23.49 -2.58 -15.14
C ASN A 255 -24.24 -3.83 -14.63
N PHE A 256 -25.36 -3.64 -13.93
CA PHE A 256 -26.13 -4.72 -13.32
C PHE A 256 -27.60 -4.63 -13.73
N GLY A 257 -28.21 -5.77 -14.06
CA GLY A 257 -29.66 -5.87 -14.29
C GLY A 257 -30.44 -6.42 -13.09
N SER A 258 -29.74 -6.74 -12.00
CA SER A 258 -30.28 -7.25 -10.74
C SER A 258 -29.17 -7.23 -9.68
N ALA A 259 -29.54 -7.28 -8.40
CA ALA A 259 -28.60 -7.38 -7.30
C ALA A 259 -27.55 -8.52 -7.52
N PRO A 260 -26.24 -8.23 -7.44
CA PRO A 260 -25.18 -9.21 -7.60
C PRO A 260 -25.30 -10.37 -6.62
N SER A 261 -24.88 -11.56 -7.05
CA SER A 261 -24.96 -12.77 -6.24
C SER A 261 -24.31 -12.56 -4.87
N GLY A 262 -25.12 -12.77 -3.83
CA GLY A 262 -24.71 -12.69 -2.45
C GLY A 262 -24.29 -11.31 -1.95
N PHE A 263 -24.62 -10.21 -2.65
CA PHE A 263 -24.28 -8.83 -2.25
C PHE A 263 -24.38 -8.60 -0.74
N ASN A 264 -25.48 -9.04 -0.11
CA ASN A 264 -25.62 -9.14 1.35
C ASN A 264 -26.11 -10.52 1.86
N ASP A 265 -26.52 -11.41 0.94
CA ASP A 265 -27.10 -12.76 1.13
C ASP A 265 -28.10 -12.94 2.30
N GLY A 266 -28.72 -11.84 2.78
CA GLY A 266 -29.59 -11.83 3.95
C GLY A 266 -28.86 -11.98 5.30
N THR A 267 -27.52 -11.96 5.32
CA THR A 267 -26.71 -12.09 6.54
C THR A 267 -26.10 -10.78 7.05
N ALA A 268 -26.20 -9.71 6.27
CA ALA A 268 -25.87 -8.36 6.72
C ALA A 268 -26.88 -7.85 7.77
N ASN A 269 -26.76 -6.59 8.17
CA ASN A 269 -27.71 -5.97 9.10
C ASN A 269 -29.17 -6.10 8.62
N ASN A 270 -30.02 -6.76 9.42
CA ASN A 270 -31.42 -7.02 9.04
C ASN A 270 -32.24 -5.74 8.82
N THR A 271 -31.98 -4.65 9.53
CA THR A 271 -32.72 -3.38 9.33
C THR A 271 -32.40 -2.79 7.97
N TRP A 272 -31.12 -2.80 7.59
CA TRP A 272 -30.66 -2.29 6.30
C TRP A 272 -31.13 -3.18 5.13
N VAL A 273 -30.98 -4.50 5.25
CA VAL A 273 -31.41 -5.46 4.22
C VAL A 273 -32.91 -5.34 3.92
N ASN A 274 -33.73 -5.07 4.93
CA ASN A 274 -35.18 -4.93 4.77
C ASN A 274 -35.63 -3.49 4.43
N ASN A 275 -34.71 -2.54 4.28
CA ASN A 275 -35.01 -1.16 3.94
C ASN A 275 -34.64 -0.87 2.48
N ALA A 276 -35.61 -1.02 1.57
CA ALA A 276 -35.43 -0.77 0.14
C ALA A 276 -34.89 0.64 -0.16
N ASN A 277 -35.27 1.65 0.62
CA ASN A 277 -34.83 3.04 0.42
C ASN A 277 -33.35 3.28 0.74
N SER A 278 -32.64 2.30 1.30
CA SER A 278 -31.21 2.39 1.59
C SER A 278 -30.37 1.40 0.77
N GLN A 279 -31.01 0.63 -0.12
CA GLN A 279 -30.34 -0.26 -1.05
C GLN A 279 -30.08 0.47 -2.38
N PRO A 280 -29.07 0.07 -3.17
CA PRO A 280 -28.93 0.53 -4.54
C PRO A 280 -30.14 0.10 -5.38
N ASP A 281 -30.59 0.97 -6.28
CA ASP A 281 -31.60 0.64 -7.31
C ASP A 281 -30.93 -0.22 -8.40
N TRP A 282 -31.09 -1.54 -8.33
CA TRP A 282 -30.39 -2.50 -9.19
C TRP A 282 -31.02 -2.70 -10.58
N ASP A 283 -32.33 -2.49 -10.70
CA ASP A 283 -33.11 -2.87 -11.89
C ASP A 283 -34.00 -1.73 -12.44
N GLY A 284 -33.99 -0.56 -11.79
CA GLY A 284 -34.80 0.60 -12.16
C GLY A 284 -36.26 0.48 -11.77
N ALA A 285 -36.65 -0.56 -11.04
CA ALA A 285 -38.05 -0.85 -10.76
C ALA A 285 -38.62 -0.06 -9.57
N ASP A 286 -37.77 0.44 -8.67
CA ASP A 286 -38.21 1.15 -7.46
C ASP A 286 -38.32 2.68 -7.63
N GLY A 287 -37.87 3.22 -8.77
CA GLY A 287 -37.96 4.65 -9.09
C GLY A 287 -37.09 5.54 -8.21
N SER A 288 -36.21 4.96 -7.39
CA SER A 288 -35.18 5.65 -6.63
C SER A 288 -33.97 5.91 -7.52
N ALA A 289 -34.18 6.71 -8.57
CA ALA A 289 -33.12 7.02 -9.52
C ALA A 289 -32.01 7.82 -8.82
N ALA A 290 -30.93 7.13 -8.44
CA ALA A 290 -29.61 7.73 -8.54
C ALA A 290 -29.50 8.28 -9.97
N ASN A 291 -29.38 9.59 -10.11
CA ASN A 291 -29.31 10.26 -11.41
C ASN A 291 -28.00 9.85 -12.09
N CYS A 292 -28.03 8.72 -12.81
CA CYS A 292 -26.92 8.16 -13.55
C CYS A 292 -26.73 8.95 -14.87
N ASN A 293 -26.39 10.23 -14.79
CA ASN A 293 -26.08 11.08 -15.95
C ASN A 293 -24.60 11.46 -15.98
#